data_AF-A0A945PEQ0-F1
#
_entry.id   AF-A0A945PEQ0-F1
#
_cell.length_a   1.000
_cell.length_b   1.000
_cell.length_c   1.000
_cell.angle_alpha   90.00
_cell.angle_beta   90.00
_cell.angle_gamma   90.00
#
_symmetry.space_group_name_H-M   'P 1'
#
loop_
_entity.id
_entity.type
_entity.pdbx_description
1 polymer ?
#
loop_
_entity_poly.entity_id
_entity_poly.type
_entity_poly.pdbx_seq_one_letter_code
_entity_poly.pdbx_strand_id
1 'polypeptide(L)'
;MNRHTMRMMVLWCMVGLGGIAVFGCGERVDELGPYVEAYRAMDPYHEQLLQMEVALKADQVALAAGTSDVIKAYLADLTTIQLGKDKRLIAGHNKVKRTLEHALKKIVQPDFPTFPISALKQIQAIRGVVIIHINTLGKRWAEEERVAEFPLTWPGDE
;
A
#
# COMPACT_ATOMS: atom_id res chain seq x y z
N MET A 1 22.25 -64.80 -23.12
CA MET A 1 22.55 -64.26 -21.78
C MET A 1 22.63 -62.75 -21.86
N ASN A 2 21.85 -62.07 -21.01
CA ASN A 2 21.90 -60.68 -20.51
C ASN A 2 22.22 -59.54 -21.50
N ARG A 3 21.24 -58.70 -21.87
CA ARG A 3 20.69 -57.57 -21.09
C ARG A 3 21.78 -56.64 -20.53
N HIS A 4 21.99 -55.49 -21.18
CA HIS A 4 21.59 -54.17 -20.66
C HIS A 4 22.25 -53.06 -21.49
N THR A 5 21.49 -52.56 -22.46
CA THR A 5 21.66 -51.24 -23.09
C THR A 5 21.31 -50.19 -22.05
N MET A 6 22.30 -49.54 -21.45
CA MET A 6 22.06 -48.39 -20.57
C MET A 6 21.82 -47.16 -21.45
N ARG A 7 20.53 -46.89 -21.67
CA ARG A 7 20.04 -45.58 -22.12
C ARG A 7 20.43 -44.54 -21.08
N MET A 8 21.30 -43.61 -21.49
CA MET A 8 21.62 -42.39 -20.76
C MET A 8 20.38 -41.50 -20.79
N MET A 9 19.54 -41.66 -19.76
CA MET A 9 18.31 -40.88 -19.58
C MET A 9 18.71 -39.57 -18.90
N VAL A 10 18.88 -38.53 -19.71
CA VAL A 10 19.06 -37.15 -19.25
C VAL A 10 17.77 -36.75 -18.54
N LEU A 11 17.77 -36.83 -17.22
CA LEU A 11 16.68 -36.38 -16.37
C LEU A 11 16.73 -34.86 -16.29
N TRP A 12 15.93 -34.20 -17.13
CA TRP A 12 15.56 -32.80 -16.96
C TRP A 12 14.75 -32.67 -15.65
N CYS A 13 15.41 -32.26 -14.57
CA CYS A 13 14.74 -31.74 -13.38
C CYS A 13 14.62 -30.22 -13.51
N MET A 14 13.60 -29.75 -14.23
CA MET A 14 13.00 -28.44 -14.00
C MET A 14 11.76 -28.64 -13.13
N VAL A 15 11.87 -28.51 -11.80
CA VAL A 15 10.72 -28.23 -10.92
C VAL A 15 11.20 -27.46 -9.68
N GLY A 16 10.76 -26.20 -9.60
CA GLY A 16 10.42 -25.46 -8.37
C GLY A 16 11.42 -25.44 -7.21
N LEU A 17 12.20 -24.36 -7.12
CA LEU A 17 12.69 -23.85 -5.84
C LEU A 17 11.51 -23.19 -5.09
N GLY A 18 10.58 -24.03 -4.64
CA GLY A 18 9.53 -23.69 -3.69
C GLY A 18 9.98 -24.08 -2.28
N GLY A 19 10.00 -23.09 -1.39
CA GLY A 19 9.94 -23.19 0.07
C GLY A 19 10.61 -24.37 0.76
N ILE A 20 11.80 -24.15 1.31
CA ILE A 20 12.25 -24.92 2.47
C ILE A 20 11.71 -24.20 3.71
N ALA A 21 10.51 -24.59 4.12
CA ALA A 21 9.96 -24.31 5.43
C ALA A 21 10.42 -25.41 6.39
N VAL A 22 11.38 -25.13 7.26
CA VAL A 22 11.57 -25.86 8.52
C VAL A 22 12.27 -24.91 9.51
N PHE A 23 11.61 -24.55 10.63
CA PHE A 23 12.06 -24.78 12.02
C PHE A 23 11.01 -24.20 12.99
N GLY A 24 10.49 -25.03 13.90
CA GLY A 24 9.31 -24.72 14.72
C GLY A 24 9.58 -23.87 15.97
N CYS A 25 8.55 -23.12 16.41
CA CYS A 25 8.09 -22.87 17.78
C CYS A 25 7.13 -21.67 17.79
N GLY A 26 5.82 -21.92 17.93
CA GLY A 26 4.82 -20.84 18.13
C GLY A 26 4.79 -19.77 17.03
N GLU A 27 5.00 -20.16 15.78
CA GLU A 27 5.17 -19.24 14.65
C GLU A 27 3.89 -18.42 14.45
N ARG A 28 3.98 -17.13 14.77
CA ARG A 28 2.89 -16.18 14.55
C ARG A 28 2.69 -16.10 13.04
N VAL A 29 1.47 -16.38 12.57
CA VAL A 29 1.13 -16.27 11.14
C VAL A 29 1.58 -14.91 10.63
N ASP A 30 2.32 -14.91 9.52
CA ASP A 30 2.71 -13.70 8.84
C ASP A 30 1.47 -12.99 8.27
N GLU A 31 1.04 -11.94 8.96
CA GLU A 31 -0.02 -11.05 8.49
C GLU A 31 0.52 -9.75 7.88
N LEU A 32 1.80 -9.41 8.13
CA LEU A 32 2.39 -8.15 7.68
C LEU A 32 2.72 -8.20 6.19
N GLY A 33 3.34 -9.29 5.72
CA GLY A 33 3.71 -9.51 4.32
C GLY A 33 2.52 -9.32 3.37
N PRO A 34 1.46 -10.15 3.51
CA PRO A 34 0.27 -10.05 2.66
C PRO A 34 -0.42 -8.69 2.73
N TYR A 35 -0.44 -8.06 3.92
CA TYR A 35 -1.03 -6.73 4.07
C TYR A 35 -0.25 -5.65 3.32
N VAL A 36 1.08 -5.67 3.40
CA VAL A 36 1.96 -4.73 2.70
C VAL A 36 1.79 -4.84 1.18
N GLU A 37 1.77 -6.06 0.66
CA GLU A 37 1.52 -6.30 -0.78
C GLU A 37 0.13 -5.82 -1.22
N ALA A 38 -0.90 -6.07 -0.40
CA ALA A 38 -2.25 -5.56 -0.70
C ALA A 38 -2.31 -4.02 -0.63
N TYR A 39 -1.63 -3.41 0.34
CA TYR A 39 -1.62 -1.95 0.51
C TYR A 39 -0.87 -1.22 -0.61
N ARG A 40 0.10 -1.88 -1.26
CA ARG A 40 0.82 -1.36 -2.43
C ARG A 40 -0.10 -1.01 -3.60
N ALA A 41 -1.24 -1.68 -3.72
CA ALA A 41 -2.25 -1.31 -4.72
C ALA A 41 -2.78 0.12 -4.55
N MET A 42 -2.50 0.79 -3.43
CA MET A 42 -2.91 2.17 -3.18
C MET A 42 -1.93 3.22 -3.72
N ASP A 43 -0.73 2.83 -4.15
CA ASP A 43 0.32 3.74 -4.65
C ASP A 43 -0.18 4.68 -5.77
N PRO A 44 -1.01 4.24 -6.74
CA PRO A 44 -1.55 5.15 -7.76
C PRO A 44 -2.37 6.31 -7.19
N TYR A 45 -3.06 6.10 -6.06
CA TYR A 45 -3.80 7.17 -5.39
C TYR A 45 -2.86 8.15 -4.71
N HIS A 46 -1.73 7.69 -4.17
CA HIS A 46 -0.73 8.57 -3.56
C HIS A 46 -0.10 9.47 -4.62
N GLU A 47 0.21 8.92 -5.80
CA GLU A 47 0.72 9.70 -6.94
C GLU A 47 -0.29 10.73 -7.44
N GLN A 48 -1.55 10.34 -7.61
CA GLN A 48 -2.62 11.26 -8.03
C GLN A 48 -2.81 12.40 -7.01
N LEU A 49 -2.83 12.08 -5.72
CA LEU A 49 -2.95 13.09 -4.66
C LEU A 49 -1.75 14.04 -4.64
N LEU A 50 -0.53 13.54 -4.87
CA LEU A 50 0.66 14.38 -5.00
C LEU A 50 0.56 15.33 -6.21
N GLN A 51 0.15 14.82 -7.38
CA GLN A 51 -0.04 15.63 -8.59
C GLN A 51 -1.09 16.72 -8.37
N MET A 52 -2.19 16.41 -7.68
CA MET A 52 -3.22 17.38 -7.31
C MET A 52 -2.70 18.42 -6.32
N GLU A 53 -1.90 18.01 -5.32
CA GLU A 53 -1.22 18.96 -4.42
C GLU A 53 -0.33 19.94 -5.21
N VAL A 54 0.48 19.43 -6.15
CA VAL A 54 1.35 20.25 -7.00
C VAL A 54 0.52 21.21 -7.86
N ALA A 55 -0.55 20.74 -8.49
CA ALA A 55 -1.45 21.58 -9.29
C ALA A 55 -2.09 22.69 -8.46
N LEU A 56 -2.57 22.37 -7.25
CA LEU A 56 -3.17 23.36 -6.34
C LEU A 56 -2.16 24.43 -5.91
N LYS A 57 -0.90 24.05 -5.64
CA LYS A 57 0.17 25.01 -5.33
C LYS A 57 0.56 25.88 -6.52
N ALA A 58 0.37 25.38 -7.74
CA ALA A 58 0.61 26.10 -8.98
C ALA A 58 -0.62 26.89 -9.50
N ASP A 59 -1.68 27.01 -8.69
CA ASP A 59 -2.96 27.67 -9.03
C ASP A 59 -3.70 27.05 -10.24
N GLN A 60 -3.41 25.78 -10.55
CA GLN A 60 -4.03 25.00 -11.62
C GLN A 60 -5.26 24.24 -11.11
N VAL A 61 -6.24 24.97 -10.57
CA VAL A 61 -7.41 24.42 -9.86
C VAL A 61 -8.19 23.38 -10.68
N ALA A 62 -8.31 23.59 -12.00
CA ALA A 62 -9.02 22.67 -12.90
C ALA A 62 -8.45 21.24 -12.88
N LEU A 63 -7.13 21.08 -12.72
CA LEU A 63 -6.49 19.77 -12.66
C LEU A 63 -6.72 19.04 -11.32
N ALA A 64 -7.12 19.78 -10.29
CA ALA A 64 -7.41 19.23 -8.96
C ALA A 64 -8.91 19.09 -8.66
N ALA A 65 -9.80 19.48 -9.59
CA ALA A 65 -11.26 19.42 -9.39
C ALA A 65 -11.76 18.00 -9.02
N GLY A 66 -11.07 16.96 -9.48
CA GLY A 66 -11.37 15.55 -9.18
C GLY A 66 -10.87 15.03 -7.83
N THR A 67 -10.31 15.88 -6.95
CA THR A 67 -9.70 15.43 -5.67
C THR A 67 -10.66 14.59 -4.84
N SER A 68 -11.93 15.02 -4.73
CA SER A 68 -12.94 14.27 -3.98
C SER A 68 -13.17 12.86 -4.55
N ASP A 69 -13.10 12.68 -5.87
CA ASP A 69 -13.36 11.39 -6.50
C ASP A 69 -12.18 10.45 -6.36
N VAL A 70 -10.95 10.97 -6.42
CA VAL A 70 -9.75 10.19 -6.09
C VAL A 70 -9.79 9.71 -4.64
N ILE A 71 -10.16 10.58 -3.68
CA ILE A 71 -10.28 10.19 -2.27
C ILE A 71 -11.39 9.14 -2.08
N LYS A 72 -12.52 9.24 -2.78
CA LYS A 72 -13.60 8.23 -2.74
C LYS A 72 -13.13 6.88 -3.29
N ALA A 73 -12.46 6.87 -4.44
CA ALA A 73 -11.94 5.65 -5.05
C ALA A 73 -10.89 5.00 -4.12
N TYR A 74 -9.98 5.79 -3.58
CA TYR A 74 -9.01 5.32 -2.60
C TYR A 74 -9.70 4.70 -1.38
N LEU A 75 -10.70 5.36 -0.80
CA LEU A 75 -11.44 4.81 0.34
C LEU A 75 -12.15 3.49 0.01
N ALA A 76 -12.73 3.39 -1.19
CA ALA A 76 -13.42 2.19 -1.65
C ALA A 76 -12.44 1.01 -1.75
N ASP A 77 -11.34 1.20 -2.48
CA ASP A 77 -10.34 0.17 -2.72
C ASP A 77 -9.61 -0.21 -1.42
N LEU A 78 -9.29 0.76 -0.56
CA LEU A 78 -8.74 0.49 0.77
C LEU A 78 -9.69 -0.40 1.59
N THR A 79 -11.00 -0.21 1.50
CA THR A 79 -11.99 -1.01 2.24
C THR A 79 -12.08 -2.46 1.73
N THR A 80 -11.56 -2.76 0.53
CA THR A 80 -11.51 -4.12 0.00
C THR A 80 -10.36 -4.97 0.56
N ILE A 81 -9.36 -4.32 1.17
CA ILE A 81 -8.20 -5.03 1.76
C ILE A 81 -8.68 -5.90 2.92
N GLN A 82 -8.41 -7.20 2.83
CA GLN A 82 -8.71 -8.14 3.90
C GLN A 82 -7.73 -7.93 5.06
N LEU A 83 -8.27 -7.73 6.25
CA LEU A 83 -7.49 -7.58 7.48
C LEU A 83 -7.45 -8.90 8.24
N GLY A 84 -6.26 -9.25 8.74
CA GLY A 84 -6.06 -10.37 9.67
C GLY A 84 -6.49 -10.04 11.10
N LYS A 85 -5.78 -10.60 12.09
CA LYS A 85 -6.03 -10.41 13.52
C LYS A 85 -5.05 -9.44 14.19
N ASP A 86 -4.02 -8.99 13.48
CA ASP A 86 -3.03 -8.05 13.99
C ASP A 86 -3.66 -6.68 14.27
N LYS A 87 -3.86 -6.40 15.56
CA LYS A 87 -4.47 -5.16 16.05
C LYS A 87 -3.73 -3.90 15.60
N ARG A 88 -2.41 -3.95 15.39
CA ARG A 88 -1.62 -2.79 14.96
C ARG A 88 -1.88 -2.50 13.47
N LEU A 89 -1.94 -3.53 12.63
CA LEU A 89 -2.30 -3.38 11.21
C LEU A 89 -3.72 -2.83 11.08
N ILE A 90 -4.68 -3.42 11.81
CA ILE A 90 -6.08 -2.97 11.84
C ILE A 90 -6.17 -1.50 12.29
N ALA A 91 -5.43 -1.10 13.33
CA ALA A 91 -5.46 0.27 13.84
C ALA A 91 -4.91 1.28 12.83
N GLY A 92 -3.76 0.99 12.20
CA GLY A 92 -3.16 1.83 11.16
C GLY A 92 -4.06 1.96 9.93
N HIS A 93 -4.57 0.83 9.44
CA HIS A 93 -5.54 0.78 8.34
C HIS A 93 -6.78 1.65 8.62
N ASN A 94 -7.42 1.44 9.78
CA ASN A 94 -8.61 2.20 10.16
C ASN A 94 -8.31 3.69 10.36
N LYS A 95 -7.09 4.05 10.76
CA LYS A 95 -6.69 5.45 10.87
C LYS A 95 -6.64 6.10 9.50
N VAL A 96 -6.04 5.46 8.49
CA VAL A 96 -6.05 5.95 7.10
C VAL A 96 -7.49 6.06 6.60
N LYS A 97 -8.30 5.01 6.76
CA LYS A 97 -9.72 4.99 6.36
C LYS A 97 -10.51 6.17 6.93
N ARG A 98 -10.42 6.40 8.24
CA ARG A 98 -11.11 7.53 8.90
C ARG A 98 -10.62 8.89 8.41
N THR A 99 -9.34 9.01 8.08
CA THR A 99 -8.78 10.25 7.52
C THR A 99 -9.37 10.54 6.14
N LEU A 100 -9.50 9.51 5.27
CA LEU A 100 -10.16 9.65 3.97
C LEU A 100 -11.64 10.04 4.11
N GLU A 101 -12.38 9.36 4.99
CA GLU A 101 -13.78 9.70 5.29
C GLU A 101 -13.94 11.13 5.81
N HIS A 102 -13.02 11.58 6.67
CA HIS A 102 -13.04 12.95 7.18
C HIS A 102 -12.69 13.96 6.10
N ALA A 103 -11.70 13.67 5.25
CA ALA A 103 -11.34 14.51 4.11
C ALA A 103 -12.54 14.74 3.18
N LEU A 104 -13.29 13.69 2.84
CA LEU A 104 -14.50 13.79 2.02
C LEU A 104 -15.60 14.66 2.64
N LYS A 105 -15.70 14.71 3.97
CA LYS A 105 -16.66 15.58 4.67
C LYS A 105 -16.24 17.04 4.71
N LYS A 106 -14.95 17.33 4.50
CA LYS A 106 -14.36 18.68 4.70
C LYS A 106 -13.99 19.36 3.39
N ILE A 107 -13.67 18.58 2.36
CA ILE A 107 -13.43 19.12 1.03
C ILE A 107 -14.73 19.77 0.52
N VAL A 108 -14.61 21.00 0.02
CA VAL A 108 -15.75 21.72 -0.57
C VAL A 108 -15.84 21.36 -2.06
N GLN A 109 -16.91 21.76 -2.73
CA GLN A 109 -17.06 21.51 -4.16
C GLN A 109 -16.10 22.39 -4.98
N PRO A 110 -15.62 21.93 -6.16
CA PRO A 110 -14.64 22.67 -6.97
C PRO A 110 -15.05 24.07 -7.44
N ASP A 111 -16.35 24.36 -7.47
CA ASP A 111 -16.93 25.64 -7.85
C ASP A 111 -16.90 26.69 -6.73
N PHE A 112 -16.57 26.31 -5.49
CA PHE A 112 -16.42 27.24 -4.38
C PHE A 112 -15.05 27.93 -4.40
N PRO A 113 -14.98 29.24 -4.10
CA PRO A 113 -13.71 29.98 -4.09
C PRO A 113 -12.70 29.47 -3.05
N THR A 114 -13.17 28.77 -2.01
CA THR A 114 -12.32 28.18 -0.97
C THR A 114 -11.86 26.75 -1.27
N PHE A 115 -12.24 26.20 -2.43
CA PHE A 115 -11.85 24.85 -2.85
C PHE A 115 -10.35 24.62 -2.81
N PRO A 116 -9.49 25.48 -3.41
CA PRO A 116 -8.07 25.17 -3.49
C PRO A 116 -7.43 24.98 -2.11
N ILE A 117 -7.77 25.87 -1.17
CA ILE A 117 -7.28 25.83 0.20
C ILE A 117 -7.83 24.60 0.94
N SER A 118 -9.11 24.30 0.77
CA SER A 118 -9.75 23.15 1.42
C SER A 118 -9.16 21.82 0.93
N ALA A 119 -9.07 21.64 -0.39
CA ALA A 119 -8.53 20.46 -1.04
C ALA A 119 -7.06 20.23 -0.65
N LEU A 120 -6.22 21.28 -0.75
CA LEU A 120 -4.81 21.19 -0.36
C LEU A 120 -4.65 20.74 1.10
N LYS A 121 -5.42 21.33 2.02
CA LYS A 121 -5.40 20.95 3.43
C LYS A 121 -5.80 19.49 3.65
N GLN A 122 -6.78 18.97 2.90
CA GLN A 122 -7.20 17.58 3.02
C GLN A 122 -6.16 16.62 2.44
N ILE A 123 -5.57 16.94 1.29
CA ILE A 123 -4.50 16.13 0.69
C ILE A 123 -3.31 16.03 1.67
N GLN A 124 -2.89 17.15 2.27
CA GLN A 124 -1.79 17.15 3.24
C GLN A 124 -2.10 16.35 4.51
N ALA A 125 -3.35 16.40 4.99
CA ALA A 125 -3.78 15.57 6.12
C ALA A 125 -3.74 14.07 5.79
N ILE A 126 -4.15 13.69 4.58
CA ILE A 126 -4.06 12.31 4.09
C ILE A 126 -2.59 11.88 4.00
N ARG A 127 -1.75 12.66 3.30
CA ARG A 127 -0.31 12.41 3.16
C ARG A 127 0.36 12.16 4.50
N GLY A 128 0.15 13.05 5.48
CA GLY A 128 0.77 12.91 6.80
C GLY A 128 0.39 11.61 7.52
N VAL A 129 -0.88 11.18 7.42
CA VAL A 129 -1.32 9.93 8.03
C VAL A 129 -0.80 8.70 7.27
N VAL A 130 -0.77 8.74 5.94
CA VAL A 130 -0.25 7.63 5.12
C VAL A 130 1.24 7.43 5.37
N ILE A 131 2.05 8.50 5.39
CA ILE A 131 3.48 8.42 5.69
C ILE A 131 3.73 7.79 7.08
N ILE A 132 2.98 8.22 8.10
CA ILE A 132 3.08 7.63 9.45
C ILE A 132 2.76 6.13 9.41
N HIS A 133 1.74 5.74 8.67
CA HIS A 133 1.33 4.34 8.53
C HIS A 133 2.41 3.52 7.79
N ILE A 134 2.90 3.98 6.64
CA ILE A 134 4.00 3.38 5.88
C ILE A 134 5.25 3.22 6.76
N ASN A 135 5.68 4.27 7.46
CA ASN A 135 6.84 4.21 8.35
C ASN A 135 6.64 3.22 9.50
N THR A 136 5.41 3.08 10.01
CA THR A 136 5.10 2.09 11.04
C THR A 136 5.21 0.67 10.50
N LEU A 137 4.74 0.44 9.28
CA LEU A 137 4.91 -0.84 8.59
C LEU A 137 6.39 -1.15 8.31
N GLY A 138 7.16 -0.17 7.83
CA GLY A 138 8.58 -0.33 7.54
C GLY A 138 9.42 -0.65 8.79
N LYS A 139 9.15 0.00 9.93
CA LYS A 139 9.79 -0.35 11.20
C LYS A 139 9.53 -1.80 11.59
N ARG A 140 8.27 -2.23 11.48
CA ARG A 140 7.90 -3.62 11.77
C ARG A 140 8.52 -4.62 10.79
N TRP A 141 8.60 -4.23 9.52
CA TRP A 141 9.24 -5.04 8.49
C TRP A 141 10.70 -5.33 8.82
N ALA A 142 11.42 -4.31 9.31
CA ALA A 142 12.80 -4.44 9.78
C ALA A 142 12.91 -5.26 11.08
N GLU A 143 11.97 -5.11 12.03
CA GLU A 143 11.91 -5.90 13.27
C GLU A 143 11.68 -7.40 13.02
N GLU A 144 11.01 -7.75 11.92
CA GLU A 144 10.74 -9.15 11.53
C GLU A 144 11.89 -9.78 10.70
N GLU A 145 13.06 -9.10 10.62
CA GLU A 145 14.30 -9.57 9.94
C GLU A 145 14.08 -10.16 8.54
N ARG A 146 13.15 -9.55 7.79
CA ARG A 146 12.80 -10.03 6.44
C ARG A 146 13.94 -9.80 5.45
N VAL A 147 14.14 -10.77 4.56
CA VAL A 147 15.20 -10.73 3.53
C VAL A 147 14.91 -9.70 2.43
N ALA A 148 13.62 -9.49 2.10
CA ALA A 148 13.22 -8.53 1.08
C ALA A 148 13.18 -7.10 1.64
N GLU A 149 13.50 -6.11 0.81
CA GLU A 149 13.35 -4.69 1.15
C GLU A 149 11.87 -4.31 1.34
N PHE A 150 11.63 -3.30 2.16
CA PHE A 150 10.28 -2.81 2.41
C PHE A 150 9.78 -2.02 1.18
N PRO A 151 8.65 -2.42 0.55
CA PRO A 151 8.31 -1.95 -0.80
C PRO A 151 7.46 -0.68 -0.84
N LEU A 152 7.02 -0.13 0.30
CA LEU A 152 6.10 1.01 0.33
C LEU A 152 6.86 2.30 0.60
N THR A 153 6.59 3.32 -0.21
CA THR A 153 7.07 4.68 0.00
C THR A 153 5.99 5.67 -0.42
N TRP A 154 6.04 6.88 0.14
CA TRP A 154 5.22 7.97 -0.40
C TRP A 154 5.95 8.59 -1.60
N PRO A 155 5.26 8.90 -2.71
CA PRO A 155 5.92 9.44 -3.89
C PRO A 155 6.63 10.76 -3.60
N GLY A 156 7.89 10.87 -4.04
CA GLY A 156 8.74 12.04 -3.83
C GLY A 156 9.48 12.09 -2.49
N ASP A 157 9.32 11.07 -1.64
CA ASP A 157 10.09 10.89 -0.39
C ASP A 157 11.14 9.74 -0.52
N GLU A 158 11.52 9.40 -1.75
CA GLU A 158 12.56 8.40 -2.12
C GLU A 158 13.99 8.85 -1.78
#